data_AF-A0A0P5WKC2-F1
#
_entry.id   AF-A0A0P5WKC2-F1
#
_cell.length_a   1.000
_cell.length_b   1.000
_cell.length_c   1.000
_cell.angle_alpha   90.00
_cell.angle_beta   90.00
_cell.angle_gamma   90.00
#
_symmetry.space_group_name_H-M   'P 1'
#
loop_
_entity.id
_entity.type
_entity.pdbx_description
1 polymer ?
#
loop_
_entity_poly.entity_id
_entity_poly.type
_entity_poly.pdbx_seq_one_letter_code
_entity_poly.pdbx_strand_id
1 'polypeptide(L)'
;MKGFMAKVRYVFAVMVITGSAPNYFLLWALWRGISLFMPHWKYQDGDDFLYSMYQRMVIFFFEHCTGQKVYFTGDAAAIFSKKENVLYLGNHQSTVDWIVCNMVAIRQGSIGHLRYVMKDTLQALPLYGHYFYQHGCIYVKRGDFKQKKMESALDYLKDPKIKSWTVIFPEGTCFAPNEYDLIKKSNKAADDNGLKPLVNHLIPRYRGSFLALAKLRSNLDAIYDVTCVYSGSVNDKKERIPAPELIDFLLGKNSEMYIHVRRIPIEDVPEDEAQFKSWMHSLFTVKDELVSRFYQDGYFQKDVELKTVENHYALPYTATVPSFLFFVLSFLPLVLFPELRLLWLQGILLSTVCGYLVLAIKSVC
;
A
#
# COMPACT_ATOMS: atom_id res chain seq x y z
N MET A 1 -24.39 -17.02 14.51
CA MET A 1 -23.04 -17.60 14.66
C MET A 1 -22.00 -16.98 13.72
N LYS A 2 -22.21 -16.96 12.38
CA LYS A 2 -21.24 -16.38 11.41
C LYS A 2 -20.82 -14.92 11.70
N GLY A 3 -21.79 -14.04 11.99
CA GLY A 3 -21.49 -12.63 12.31
C GLY A 3 -20.75 -12.41 13.64
N PHE A 4 -20.92 -13.30 14.63
CA PHE A 4 -20.19 -13.22 15.89
C PHE A 4 -18.71 -13.57 15.69
N MET A 5 -18.43 -14.67 14.97
CA MET A 5 -17.06 -15.07 14.65
C MET A 5 -16.33 -14.01 13.80
N ALA A 6 -17.02 -13.37 12.85
CA ALA A 6 -16.46 -12.25 12.10
C ALA A 6 -16.01 -11.09 13.00
N LYS A 7 -16.83 -10.71 13.99
CA LYS A 7 -16.49 -9.66 14.97
C LYS A 7 -15.32 -10.07 15.85
N VAL A 8 -15.27 -11.32 16.33
CA VAL A 8 -14.16 -11.83 17.14
C VAL A 8 -12.84 -11.78 16.35
N ARG A 9 -12.84 -12.25 15.09
CA ARG A 9 -11.66 -12.17 14.20
C ARG A 9 -11.21 -10.74 13.99
N TYR A 10 -12.14 -9.83 13.70
CA TYR A 10 -11.85 -8.40 13.54
C TYR A 10 -11.18 -7.82 14.79
N VAL A 11 -11.79 -8.01 15.97
CA VAL A 11 -11.26 -7.49 17.23
C VAL A 11 -9.87 -8.07 17.51
N PHE A 12 -9.70 -9.38 17.31
CA PHE A 12 -8.40 -10.04 17.48
C PHE A 12 -7.33 -9.49 16.52
N ALA A 13 -7.66 -9.33 15.24
CA ALA A 13 -6.75 -8.74 14.24
C ALA A 13 -6.34 -7.33 14.62
N VAL A 14 -7.30 -6.47 14.98
CA VAL A 14 -7.02 -5.08 15.40
C VAL A 14 -6.16 -5.05 16.66
N MET A 15 -6.46 -5.87 17.66
CA MET A 15 -5.68 -5.96 18.90
C MET A 15 -4.24 -6.39 18.63
N VAL A 16 -4.02 -7.43 17.81
CA VAL A 16 -2.66 -7.91 17.50
C VAL A 16 -1.91 -6.90 16.64
N ILE A 17 -2.51 -6.37 15.58
CA ILE A 17 -1.85 -5.41 14.68
C ILE A 17 -1.45 -4.14 15.44
N THR A 18 -2.42 -3.49 16.10
CA THR A 18 -2.16 -2.22 16.79
C THR A 18 -1.40 -2.41 18.10
N GLY A 19 -1.68 -3.48 18.86
CA GLY A 19 -0.98 -3.82 20.09
C GLY A 19 0.49 -4.22 19.87
N SER A 20 0.84 -4.71 18.68
CA SER A 20 2.24 -5.04 18.35
C SER A 20 3.06 -3.81 17.96
N ALA A 21 2.44 -2.66 17.70
CA ALA A 21 3.13 -1.46 17.25
C ALA A 21 4.21 -0.95 18.23
N PRO A 22 3.99 -0.93 19.55
CA PRO A 22 5.05 -0.53 20.50
C PRO A 22 6.19 -1.55 20.54
N ASN A 23 5.89 -2.85 20.50
CA ASN A 23 6.92 -3.90 20.46
C ASN A 23 7.78 -3.76 19.19
N TYR A 24 7.12 -3.54 18.05
CA TYR A 24 7.77 -3.25 16.79
C TYR A 24 8.67 -2.02 16.88
N PHE A 25 8.16 -0.91 17.42
CA PHE A 25 8.90 0.33 17.56
C PHE A 25 10.13 0.18 18.47
N LEU A 26 10.03 -0.60 19.56
CA LEU A 26 11.16 -0.90 20.43
C LEU A 26 12.24 -1.73 19.72
N LEU A 27 11.85 -2.75 18.94
CA LEU A 27 12.77 -3.53 18.13
C LEU A 27 13.47 -2.66 17.08
N TRP A 28 12.72 -1.79 16.41
CA TRP A 28 13.27 -0.82 15.47
C TRP A 28 14.22 0.16 16.16
N ALA A 29 13.86 0.72 17.32
CA ALA A 29 14.71 1.66 18.06
C ALA A 29 16.02 1.01 18.52
N LEU A 30 15.95 -0.25 18.98
CA LEU A 30 17.14 -1.04 19.31
C LEU A 30 18.03 -1.24 18.08
N TRP A 31 17.44 -1.64 16.95
CA TRP A 31 18.18 -1.80 15.69
C TRP A 31 18.81 -0.49 15.23
N ARG A 32 18.06 0.62 15.31
CA ARG A 32 18.56 1.96 15.00
C ARG A 32 19.76 2.33 15.87
N GLY A 33 19.74 1.99 17.15
CA GLY A 33 20.86 2.19 18.07
C GLY A 33 22.09 1.35 17.70
N ILE A 34 21.90 0.04 17.45
CA ILE A 34 22.97 -0.88 17.06
C ILE A 34 23.63 -0.45 15.74
N SER A 35 22.84 0.05 14.80
CA SER A 35 23.29 0.43 13.46
C SER A 35 23.84 1.86 13.34
N LEU A 36 23.92 2.64 14.44
CA LEU A 36 24.40 4.04 14.42
C LEU A 36 25.77 4.22 13.76
N PHE A 37 26.66 3.24 13.96
CA PHE A 37 28.03 3.28 13.42
C PHE A 37 28.20 2.43 12.16
N MET A 38 27.10 1.91 11.61
CA MET A 38 27.12 1.12 10.38
C MET A 38 26.83 2.02 9.17
N PRO A 39 27.26 1.62 7.95
CA PRO A 39 26.79 2.25 6.73
C PRO A 39 25.27 2.26 6.66
N HIS A 40 24.69 3.35 6.14
CA HIS A 40 23.24 3.54 6.09
C HIS A 40 22.47 2.40 5.39
N TRP A 41 23.04 1.78 4.35
CA TRP A 41 22.43 0.61 3.70
C TRP A 41 22.30 -0.61 4.64
N LYS A 42 23.22 -0.82 5.59
CA LYS A 42 23.09 -1.89 6.59
C LYS A 42 21.96 -1.61 7.56
N TYR A 43 21.82 -0.36 8.02
CA TYR A 43 20.64 0.05 8.79
C TYR A 43 19.37 -0.30 8.00
N GLN A 44 19.34 0.05 6.72
CA GLN A 44 18.17 -0.20 5.86
C GLN A 44 17.86 -1.70 5.71
N ASP A 45 18.86 -2.56 5.53
CA ASP A 45 18.65 -4.01 5.41
C ASP A 45 17.93 -4.58 6.65
N GLY A 46 18.34 -4.18 7.85
CA GLY A 46 17.69 -4.62 9.08
C GLY A 46 16.32 -3.98 9.32
N ASP A 47 16.15 -2.72 8.91
CA ASP A 47 14.87 -2.03 8.94
C ASP A 47 13.85 -2.69 7.98
N ASP A 48 14.28 -3.06 6.77
CA ASP A 48 13.49 -3.79 5.78
C ASP A 48 13.12 -5.20 6.26
N PHE A 49 14.03 -5.86 6.99
CA PHE A 49 13.73 -7.14 7.64
C PHE A 49 12.62 -7.00 8.70
N LEU A 50 12.75 -6.01 9.60
CA LEU A 50 11.74 -5.74 10.63
C LEU A 50 10.40 -5.37 10.00
N TYR A 51 10.40 -4.47 9.01
CA TYR A 51 9.20 -4.08 8.28
C TYR A 51 8.54 -5.28 7.59
N SER A 52 9.33 -6.13 6.94
CA SER A 52 8.86 -7.38 6.34
C SER A 52 8.18 -8.28 7.38
N MET A 53 8.77 -8.46 8.56
CA MET A 53 8.15 -9.22 9.65
C MET A 53 6.79 -8.63 10.04
N TYR A 54 6.73 -7.32 10.26
CA TYR A 54 5.49 -6.65 10.68
C TYR A 54 4.40 -6.75 9.60
N GLN A 55 4.73 -6.49 8.34
CA GLN A 55 3.76 -6.56 7.24
C GLN A 55 3.31 -8.00 6.95
N ARG A 56 4.17 -9.01 7.13
CA ARG A 56 3.78 -10.43 7.02
C ARG A 56 2.74 -10.83 8.08
N MET A 57 2.87 -10.31 9.30
CA MET A 57 1.83 -10.46 10.34
C MET A 57 0.53 -9.74 9.93
N VAL A 58 0.60 -8.57 9.32
CA VAL A 58 -0.61 -7.89 8.80
C VAL A 58 -1.26 -8.75 7.71
N ILE A 59 -0.51 -9.22 6.71
CA ILE A 59 -1.02 -10.07 5.63
C ILE A 59 -1.63 -11.37 6.15
N PHE A 60 -1.12 -11.95 7.25
CA PHE A 60 -1.73 -13.10 7.89
C PHE A 60 -3.23 -12.90 8.14
N PHE A 61 -3.61 -11.75 8.71
CA PHE A 61 -5.00 -11.45 8.97
C PHE A 61 -5.80 -11.24 7.70
N PHE A 62 -5.25 -10.52 6.71
CA PHE A 62 -5.96 -10.13 5.50
C PHE A 62 -6.15 -11.26 4.48
N GLU A 63 -5.20 -12.20 4.36
CA GLU A 63 -5.30 -13.33 3.41
C GLU A 63 -5.70 -14.66 4.07
N HIS A 64 -5.37 -14.89 5.35
CA HIS A 64 -5.69 -16.19 5.99
C HIS A 64 -6.89 -16.15 6.95
N CYS A 65 -7.24 -15.00 7.53
CA CYS A 65 -8.31 -14.93 8.53
C CYS A 65 -9.65 -14.42 7.99
N THR A 66 -9.67 -13.67 6.89
CA THR A 66 -10.89 -13.07 6.34
C THR A 66 -11.72 -14.04 5.49
N GLY A 67 -11.09 -15.05 4.88
CA GLY A 67 -11.69 -15.92 3.87
C GLY A 67 -11.71 -15.29 2.46
N GLN A 68 -10.97 -14.20 2.29
CA GLN A 68 -10.78 -13.50 1.03
C GLN A 68 -10.07 -14.37 0.00
N LYS A 69 -10.58 -14.38 -1.24
CA LYS A 69 -9.86 -14.95 -2.39
C LYS A 69 -9.16 -13.86 -3.19
N VAL A 70 -7.91 -14.09 -3.58
CA VAL A 70 -7.09 -13.12 -4.31
C VAL A 70 -6.70 -13.71 -5.66
N TYR A 71 -7.13 -13.06 -6.73
CA TYR A 71 -6.87 -13.48 -8.11
C TYR A 71 -5.85 -12.55 -8.75
N PHE A 72 -4.80 -13.11 -9.35
CA PHE A 72 -3.77 -12.35 -10.07
C PHE A 72 -3.85 -12.62 -11.57
N THR A 73 -3.84 -11.57 -12.40
CA THR A 73 -3.89 -11.68 -13.87
C THR A 73 -2.86 -10.77 -14.52
N GLY A 74 -2.64 -10.93 -15.83
CA GLY A 74 -1.60 -10.20 -16.57
C GLY A 74 -0.22 -10.83 -16.37
N ASP A 75 0.80 -10.01 -16.11
CA ASP A 75 2.20 -10.43 -16.04
C ASP A 75 2.59 -11.05 -14.68
N ALA A 76 1.62 -11.60 -13.95
CA ALA A 76 1.80 -12.12 -12.58
C ALA A 76 2.96 -13.14 -12.48
N ALA A 77 3.03 -14.07 -13.43
CA ALA A 77 4.08 -15.08 -13.49
C ALA A 77 5.47 -14.45 -13.61
N ALA A 78 5.61 -13.47 -14.51
CA ALA A 78 6.86 -12.78 -14.75
C ALA A 78 7.30 -11.99 -13.51
N ILE A 79 6.40 -11.21 -12.90
CA ILE A 79 6.74 -10.36 -11.75
C ILE A 79 7.07 -11.16 -10.49
N PHE A 80 6.47 -12.34 -10.30
CA PHE A 80 6.72 -13.16 -9.11
C PHE A 80 7.95 -14.08 -9.28
N SER A 81 8.41 -14.30 -10.52
CA SER A 81 9.60 -15.10 -10.80
C SER A 81 10.93 -14.39 -10.50
N LYS A 82 10.94 -13.06 -10.45
CA LYS A 82 12.16 -12.26 -10.36
C LYS A 82 11.99 -11.10 -9.38
N LYS A 83 12.97 -10.91 -8.48
CA LYS A 83 13.04 -9.72 -7.63
C LYS A 83 13.52 -8.52 -8.42
N GLU A 84 12.81 -7.41 -8.27
CA GLU A 84 13.08 -6.17 -9.00
C GLU A 84 12.89 -4.96 -8.08
N ASN A 85 13.61 -3.89 -8.37
CA ASN A 85 13.33 -2.55 -7.86
C ASN A 85 12.32 -1.89 -8.78
N VAL A 86 11.21 -1.42 -8.23
CA VAL A 86 10.09 -0.97 -9.07
C VAL A 86 9.46 0.32 -8.55
N LEU A 87 8.96 1.09 -9.51
CA LEU A 87 7.96 2.10 -9.24
C LEU A 87 6.59 1.44 -9.43
N TYR A 88 5.88 1.23 -8.33
CA TYR A 88 4.54 0.66 -8.32
C TYR A 88 3.52 1.78 -8.55
N LEU A 89 2.69 1.63 -9.57
CA LEU A 89 1.59 2.55 -9.89
C LEU A 89 0.25 1.82 -9.74
N GLY A 90 -0.48 2.14 -8.69
CA GLY A 90 -1.80 1.58 -8.41
C GLY A 90 -2.94 2.53 -8.75
N ASN A 91 -4.08 2.00 -9.14
CA ASN A 91 -5.34 2.74 -8.95
C ASN A 91 -5.70 2.80 -7.46
N HIS A 92 -6.49 3.79 -7.06
CA HIS A 92 -6.86 4.02 -5.67
C HIS A 92 -8.37 4.11 -5.52
N GLN A 93 -8.96 3.19 -4.78
CA GLN A 93 -10.40 3.09 -4.57
C GLN A 93 -10.78 2.65 -3.16
N SER A 94 -9.84 2.17 -2.34
CA SER A 94 -10.10 1.74 -0.97
C SER A 94 -8.95 2.06 -0.01
N THR A 95 -9.28 2.17 1.28
CA THR A 95 -8.29 2.16 2.37
C THR A 95 -7.52 0.84 2.49
N VAL A 96 -7.93 -0.20 1.74
CA VAL A 96 -7.26 -1.51 1.64
C VAL A 96 -6.16 -1.53 0.58
N ASP A 97 -6.07 -0.55 -0.33
CA ASP A 97 -5.16 -0.63 -1.48
C ASP A 97 -3.67 -0.75 -1.10
N TRP A 98 -3.27 -0.27 0.07
CA TRP A 98 -1.91 -0.48 0.58
C TRP A 98 -1.66 -1.95 0.96
N ILE A 99 -2.67 -2.68 1.45
CA ILE A 99 -2.63 -4.12 1.66
C ILE A 99 -2.44 -4.84 0.33
N VAL A 100 -3.14 -4.41 -0.73
CA VAL A 100 -2.98 -4.99 -2.08
C VAL A 100 -1.53 -4.89 -2.55
N CYS A 101 -0.86 -3.76 -2.30
CA CYS A 101 0.57 -3.61 -2.59
C CYS A 101 1.42 -4.64 -1.82
N ASN A 102 1.09 -4.88 -0.54
CA ASN A 102 1.75 -5.91 0.27
C ASN A 102 1.50 -7.33 -0.27
N MET A 103 0.29 -7.61 -0.77
CA MET A 103 -0.05 -8.91 -1.38
C MET A 103 0.74 -9.18 -2.66
N VAL A 104 1.00 -8.16 -3.47
CA VAL A 104 1.89 -8.27 -4.64
C VAL A 104 3.34 -8.45 -4.18
N ALA A 105 3.81 -7.58 -3.28
CA ALA A 105 5.21 -7.55 -2.87
C ALA A 105 5.64 -8.80 -2.10
N ILE A 106 4.77 -9.42 -1.28
CA ILE A 106 5.10 -10.63 -0.52
C ILE A 106 5.35 -11.84 -1.45
N ARG A 107 4.62 -11.92 -2.58
CA ARG A 107 4.75 -12.99 -3.56
C ARG A 107 6.07 -12.91 -4.33
N GLN A 108 6.57 -11.70 -4.60
CA GLN A 108 7.93 -11.51 -5.13
C GLN A 108 9.02 -11.64 -4.02
N GLY A 109 8.65 -11.44 -2.76
CA GLY A 109 9.59 -11.40 -1.63
C GLY A 109 10.26 -10.04 -1.44
N SER A 110 9.54 -8.96 -1.76
CA SER A 110 9.97 -7.55 -1.68
C SER A 110 9.14 -6.72 -0.69
N ILE A 111 8.33 -7.37 0.16
CA ILE A 111 7.44 -6.69 1.13
C ILE A 111 8.19 -5.73 2.09
N GLY A 112 9.44 -6.05 2.44
CA GLY A 112 10.31 -5.19 3.25
C GLY A 112 10.74 -3.89 2.57
N HIS A 113 10.70 -3.84 1.23
CA HIS A 113 11.24 -2.75 0.43
C HIS A 113 10.18 -1.67 0.08
N LEU A 114 8.94 -1.80 0.57
CA LEU A 114 7.84 -0.91 0.23
C LEU A 114 8.06 0.50 0.80
N ARG A 115 8.07 1.51 -0.08
CA ARG A 115 8.19 2.94 0.26
C ARG A 115 7.01 3.69 -0.31
N TYR A 116 6.08 4.11 0.54
CA TYR A 116 4.85 4.74 0.08
C TYR A 116 4.99 6.26 -0.05
N VAL A 117 4.50 6.81 -1.15
CA VAL A 117 4.16 8.23 -1.24
C VAL A 117 2.76 8.42 -0.68
N MET A 118 2.66 9.03 0.50
CA MET A 118 1.45 9.00 1.32
C MET A 118 1.04 10.39 1.82
N LYS A 119 -0.23 10.51 2.27
CA LYS A 119 -0.81 11.78 2.74
C LYS A 119 -0.08 12.28 3.99
N ASP A 120 0.24 13.57 4.02
CA ASP A 120 0.97 14.24 5.11
C ASP A 120 0.31 14.14 6.50
N THR A 121 -1.01 14.03 6.57
CA THR A 121 -1.75 13.85 7.83
C THR A 121 -1.42 12.52 8.52
N LEU A 122 -0.93 11.51 7.79
CA LEU A 122 -0.53 10.21 8.37
C LEU A 122 0.71 10.30 9.26
N GLN A 123 1.45 11.41 9.23
CA GLN A 123 2.53 11.68 10.20
C GLN A 123 2.04 11.72 11.64
N ALA A 124 0.75 11.97 11.86
CA ALA A 124 0.16 12.04 13.19
C ALA A 124 -0.23 10.68 13.77
N LEU A 125 -0.12 9.59 12.99
CA LEU A 125 -0.41 8.26 13.51
C LEU A 125 0.59 7.93 14.62
N PRO A 126 0.12 7.60 15.84
CA PRO A 126 0.99 7.27 16.96
C PRO A 126 1.96 6.14 16.59
N LEU A 127 3.25 6.33 16.87
CA LEU A 127 4.38 5.45 16.51
C LEU A 127 4.65 5.33 15.00
N TYR A 128 3.63 5.02 14.20
CA TYR A 128 3.75 4.77 12.77
C TYR A 128 4.20 5.99 11.98
N GLY A 129 3.69 7.19 12.29
CA GLY A 129 3.97 8.39 11.51
C GLY A 129 5.46 8.75 11.49
N HIS A 130 6.13 8.65 12.64
CA HIS A 130 7.58 8.84 12.70
C HIS A 130 8.31 7.69 12.02
N TYR A 131 7.90 6.45 12.32
CA TYR A 131 8.54 5.26 11.78
C TYR A 131 8.50 5.21 10.24
N PHE A 132 7.36 5.50 9.60
CA PHE A 132 7.25 5.47 8.14
C PHE A 132 8.21 6.44 7.46
N TYR A 133 8.46 7.62 8.05
CA TYR A 133 9.49 8.53 7.54
C TYR A 133 10.89 7.90 7.61
N GLN A 134 11.23 7.26 8.74
CA GLN A 134 12.51 6.60 8.95
C GLN A 134 12.71 5.37 8.06
N HIS A 135 11.61 4.71 7.70
CA HIS A 135 11.57 3.61 6.74
C HIS A 135 11.72 4.09 5.28
N GLY A 136 11.77 5.41 5.02
CA GLY A 136 11.91 5.97 3.68
C GLY A 136 10.59 6.22 2.94
N CYS A 137 9.45 6.23 3.63
CA CYS A 137 8.20 6.70 3.05
C CYS A 137 8.18 8.23 2.91
N ILE A 138 7.42 8.72 1.93
CA ILE A 138 7.44 10.12 1.53
C ILE A 138 6.06 10.74 1.77
N TYR A 139 6.03 11.81 2.57
CA TYR A 139 4.80 12.54 2.85
C TYR A 139 4.55 13.69 1.88
N VAL A 140 3.36 13.72 1.29
CA VAL A 140 2.90 14.76 0.35
C VAL A 140 1.59 15.40 0.81
N LYS A 141 1.47 16.72 0.60
CA LYS A 141 0.25 17.49 0.86
C LYS A 141 -0.48 17.75 -0.45
N ARG A 142 -1.80 17.56 -0.47
CA ARG A 142 -2.63 17.83 -1.66
C ARG A 142 -2.72 19.35 -1.87
N GLY A 143 -2.52 19.81 -3.11
CA GLY A 143 -2.61 21.23 -3.47
C GLY A 143 -1.36 22.05 -3.12
N ASP A 144 -0.49 21.56 -2.23
CA ASP A 144 0.79 22.17 -1.86
C ASP A 144 1.93 21.15 -2.02
N PHE A 145 2.20 20.78 -3.28
CA PHE A 145 3.23 19.79 -3.60
C PHE A 145 4.63 20.39 -3.46
N LYS A 146 5.33 20.02 -2.38
CA LYS A 146 6.70 20.48 -2.10
C LYS A 146 7.74 19.58 -2.77
N GLN A 147 8.00 19.83 -4.05
CA GLN A 147 8.94 19.07 -4.88
C GLN A 147 10.29 18.81 -4.19
N LYS A 148 10.97 19.86 -3.67
CA LYS A 148 12.28 19.72 -3.00
C LYS A 148 12.27 18.74 -1.82
N LYS A 149 11.16 18.65 -1.07
CA LYS A 149 11.03 17.72 0.04
C LYS A 149 10.97 16.26 -0.45
N MET A 150 10.24 16.03 -1.54
CA MET A 150 10.18 14.71 -2.17
C MET A 150 11.53 14.33 -2.79
N GLU A 151 12.20 15.26 -3.47
CA GLU A 151 13.54 15.02 -4.04
C GLU A 151 14.55 14.59 -2.98
N SER A 152 14.61 15.31 -1.86
CA SER A 152 15.51 14.98 -0.76
C SER A 152 15.23 13.60 -0.16
N ALA A 153 13.96 13.19 -0.07
CA ALA A 153 13.61 11.85 0.40
C ALA A 153 13.97 10.76 -0.61
N LEU A 154 13.81 11.04 -1.92
CA LEU A 154 14.19 10.12 -3.00
C LEU A 154 15.71 9.96 -3.13
N ASP A 155 16.50 10.98 -2.81
CA ASP A 155 17.96 10.89 -2.88
C ASP A 155 18.54 9.80 -1.96
N TYR A 156 17.88 9.49 -0.83
CA TYR A 156 18.25 8.36 0.02
C TYR A 156 18.06 7.00 -0.67
N LEU A 157 17.03 6.86 -1.52
CA LEU A 157 16.71 5.63 -2.25
C LEU A 157 17.58 5.45 -3.51
N LYS A 158 18.51 6.37 -3.79
CA LYS A 158 19.47 6.26 -4.90
C LYS A 158 20.65 5.34 -4.61
N ASP A 159 20.90 4.93 -3.37
CA ASP A 159 21.94 3.92 -3.12
C ASP A 159 21.49 2.58 -3.76
N PRO A 160 22.24 1.99 -4.71
CA PRO A 160 21.86 0.74 -5.38
C PRO A 160 21.82 -0.47 -4.42
N LYS A 161 22.41 -0.36 -3.23
CA LYS A 161 22.32 -1.36 -2.15
C LYS A 161 20.98 -1.31 -1.44
N ILE A 162 20.31 -0.16 -1.43
CA ILE A 162 18.96 -0.02 -0.89
C ILE A 162 17.98 -0.46 -1.96
N LYS A 163 17.32 -1.60 -1.71
CA LYS A 163 16.25 -2.08 -2.56
C LYS A 163 14.96 -1.35 -2.22
N SER A 164 14.19 -0.97 -3.24
CA SER A 164 12.99 -0.17 -3.02
C SER A 164 11.88 -0.48 -4.00
N TRP A 165 10.67 -0.53 -3.46
CA TRP A 165 9.39 -0.53 -4.14
C TRP A 165 8.70 0.79 -3.85
N THR A 166 8.91 1.81 -4.69
CA THR A 166 8.25 3.10 -4.49
C THR A 166 6.79 3.00 -4.92
N VAL A 167 5.86 3.13 -4.00
CA VAL A 167 4.42 2.99 -4.24
C VAL A 167 3.77 4.35 -4.39
N ILE A 168 3.15 4.59 -5.54
CA ILE A 168 2.39 5.79 -5.83
C ILE A 168 1.01 5.39 -6.33
N PHE A 169 0.01 6.12 -5.83
CA PHE A 169 -1.35 6.11 -6.33
C PHE A 169 -1.61 7.42 -7.06
N PRO A 170 -1.45 7.48 -8.40
CA PRO A 170 -1.49 8.75 -9.15
C PRO A 170 -2.80 9.53 -9.01
N GLU A 171 -3.92 8.88 -8.72
CA GLU A 171 -5.21 9.53 -8.43
C GLU A 171 -5.10 10.50 -7.22
N GLY A 172 -4.19 10.21 -6.29
CA GLY A 172 -3.91 11.02 -5.10
C GLY A 172 -4.98 10.95 -4.00
N THR A 173 -6.11 10.28 -4.28
CA THR A 173 -7.21 9.98 -3.36
C THR A 173 -8.02 8.79 -3.87
N CYS A 174 -8.71 8.08 -2.99
CA CYS A 174 -9.62 7.01 -3.40
C CYS A 174 -10.73 7.57 -4.30
N PHE A 175 -10.97 6.91 -5.42
CA PHE A 175 -12.19 7.04 -6.19
C PHE A 175 -13.34 6.36 -5.44
N ALA A 176 -14.48 7.06 -5.32
CA ALA A 176 -15.72 6.47 -4.84
C ALA A 176 -16.92 7.03 -5.64
N PRO A 177 -17.87 6.20 -6.10
CA PRO A 177 -18.98 6.65 -6.95
C PRO A 177 -19.91 7.71 -6.32
N ASN A 178 -19.96 7.76 -4.99
CA ASN A 178 -20.77 8.71 -4.23
C ASN A 178 -20.06 10.06 -3.97
N GLU A 179 -18.79 10.21 -4.32
CA GLU A 179 -18.02 11.45 -4.15
C GLU A 179 -18.16 12.36 -5.38
N TYR A 180 -19.39 12.82 -5.65
CA TYR A 180 -19.76 13.56 -6.87
C TYR A 180 -18.90 14.81 -7.12
N ASP A 181 -18.60 15.58 -6.07
CA ASP A 181 -17.79 16.80 -6.19
C ASP A 181 -16.34 16.50 -6.58
N LEU A 182 -15.80 15.39 -6.10
CA LEU A 182 -14.45 14.94 -6.43
C LEU A 182 -14.38 14.48 -7.89
N ILE A 183 -15.37 13.70 -8.33
CA ILE A 183 -15.51 13.25 -9.72
C ILE A 183 -15.68 14.46 -10.65
N LYS A 184 -16.54 15.42 -10.30
CA LYS A 184 -16.75 16.65 -11.08
C LYS A 184 -15.47 17.46 -11.24
N LYS A 185 -14.68 17.62 -10.17
CA LYS A 185 -13.37 18.30 -10.23
C LYS A 185 -12.38 17.54 -11.10
N SER A 186 -12.36 16.22 -11.01
CA SER A 186 -11.53 15.35 -11.86
C SER A 186 -11.89 15.49 -13.34
N ASN A 187 -13.17 15.45 -13.69
CA ASN A 187 -13.65 15.59 -15.06
C ASN A 187 -13.34 16.96 -15.63
N LYS A 188 -13.58 18.03 -14.85
CA LYS A 188 -13.16 19.38 -15.24
C LYS A 188 -11.66 19.46 -15.52
N ALA A 189 -10.82 18.84 -14.68
CA ALA A 189 -9.39 18.80 -14.91
C ALA A 189 -9.02 18.01 -16.19
N ALA A 190 -9.80 16.98 -16.55
CA ALA A 190 -9.65 16.29 -17.83
C ALA A 190 -9.93 17.25 -18.99
N ASP A 191 -11.10 17.90 -18.97
CA ASP A 191 -11.55 18.82 -20.02
C ASP A 191 -10.57 19.99 -20.20
N ASP A 192 -10.15 20.62 -19.10
CA ASP A 192 -9.19 21.74 -19.09
C ASP A 192 -7.81 21.34 -19.67
N ASN A 193 -7.50 20.04 -19.73
CA ASN A 193 -6.25 19.50 -20.29
C ASN A 193 -6.44 18.80 -21.64
N GLY A 194 -7.65 18.86 -22.24
CA GLY A 194 -7.96 18.16 -23.49
C GLY A 194 -7.92 16.63 -23.37
N LEU A 195 -8.16 16.11 -22.18
CA LEU A 195 -8.17 14.68 -21.86
C LEU A 195 -9.61 14.18 -21.74
N LYS A 196 -9.84 12.92 -22.12
CA LYS A 196 -11.15 12.28 -21.94
C LYS A 196 -11.39 12.01 -20.46
N PRO A 197 -12.54 12.41 -19.88
CA PRO A 197 -12.93 11.99 -18.54
C PRO A 197 -12.97 10.46 -18.41
N LEU A 198 -12.51 9.96 -17.26
CA LEU A 198 -12.51 8.54 -16.93
C LEU A 198 -13.79 8.20 -16.14
N VAL A 199 -14.32 6.99 -16.32
CA VAL A 199 -15.59 6.57 -15.70
C VAL A 199 -15.36 5.97 -14.32
N ASN A 200 -14.26 5.25 -14.17
CA ASN A 200 -13.95 4.41 -13.02
C ASN A 200 -12.77 4.88 -12.17
N HIS A 201 -12.07 5.92 -12.62
CA HIS A 201 -10.90 6.47 -11.97
C HIS A 201 -10.97 7.99 -11.95
N LEU A 202 -10.24 8.60 -11.04
CA LEU A 202 -9.89 10.01 -11.13
C LEU A 202 -8.75 10.19 -12.13
N ILE A 203 -8.66 11.37 -12.74
CA ILE A 203 -7.56 11.71 -13.63
C ILE A 203 -6.25 11.65 -12.84
N PRO A 204 -5.23 10.90 -13.34
CA PRO A 204 -3.98 10.73 -12.61
C PRO A 204 -3.18 12.03 -12.57
N ARG A 205 -2.59 12.31 -11.41
CA ARG A 205 -1.58 13.35 -11.22
C ARG A 205 -0.22 12.78 -11.54
N TYR A 206 0.49 13.37 -12.50
CA TYR A 206 1.76 12.81 -13.02
C TYR A 206 3.01 13.30 -12.28
N ARG A 207 3.04 14.54 -11.77
CA ARG A 207 4.27 15.20 -11.27
C ARG A 207 5.04 14.40 -10.21
N GLY A 208 4.34 13.83 -9.23
CA GLY A 208 4.98 13.01 -8.19
C GLY A 208 5.61 11.74 -8.75
N SER A 209 4.90 11.04 -9.65
CA SER A 209 5.41 9.85 -10.33
C SER A 209 6.57 10.16 -11.26
N PHE A 210 6.48 11.24 -12.03
CA PHE A 210 7.54 11.70 -12.91
C PHE A 210 8.81 12.02 -12.12
N LEU A 211 8.69 12.72 -10.99
CA LEU A 211 9.82 13.05 -10.13
C LEU A 211 10.48 11.81 -9.52
N ALA A 212 9.68 10.85 -9.05
CA ALA A 212 10.18 9.58 -8.53
C ALA A 212 10.94 8.81 -9.62
N LEU A 213 10.34 8.70 -10.81
CA LEU A 213 10.97 8.08 -11.98
C LEU A 213 12.29 8.78 -12.32
N ALA A 214 12.29 10.09 -12.52
CA ALA A 214 13.47 10.86 -12.93
C ALA A 214 14.63 10.73 -11.91
N LYS A 215 14.32 10.66 -10.61
CA LYS A 215 15.35 10.52 -9.56
C LYS A 215 15.85 9.09 -9.39
N LEU A 216 15.00 8.09 -9.60
CA LEU A 216 15.32 6.68 -9.29
C LEU A 216 15.56 5.82 -10.55
N ARG A 217 15.41 6.36 -11.77
CA ARG A 217 15.49 5.60 -13.03
C ARG A 217 16.69 4.66 -13.12
N SER A 218 17.88 5.08 -12.68
CA SER A 218 19.09 4.24 -12.69
C SER A 218 19.03 3.01 -11.79
N ASN A 219 18.12 3.01 -10.81
CA ASN A 219 17.96 1.96 -9.81
C ASN A 219 16.69 1.13 -10.02
N LEU A 220 15.82 1.51 -10.96
CA LEU A 220 14.56 0.86 -11.26
C LEU A 220 14.73 -0.13 -12.42
N ASP A 221 14.21 -1.33 -12.26
CA ASP A 221 14.14 -2.33 -13.33
C ASP A 221 12.86 -2.17 -14.17
N ALA A 222 11.76 -1.75 -13.55
CA ALA A 222 10.45 -1.67 -14.19
C ALA A 222 9.46 -0.75 -13.45
N ILE A 223 8.38 -0.38 -14.12
CA ILE A 223 7.13 0.07 -13.52
C ILE A 223 6.18 -1.12 -13.41
N TYR A 224 5.63 -1.34 -12.21
CA TYR A 224 4.54 -2.28 -12.01
C TYR A 224 3.22 -1.51 -12.01
N ASP A 225 2.50 -1.64 -13.10
CA ASP A 225 1.21 -1.01 -13.32
C ASP A 225 0.10 -1.94 -12.82
N VAL A 226 -0.49 -1.62 -11.67
CA VAL A 226 -1.40 -2.53 -10.96
C VAL A 226 -2.82 -1.96 -10.91
N THR A 227 -3.78 -2.80 -11.30
CA THR A 227 -5.21 -2.49 -11.25
C THR A 227 -5.91 -3.47 -10.32
N CYS A 228 -6.44 -2.97 -9.22
CA CYS A 228 -7.21 -3.75 -8.26
C CYS A 228 -8.70 -3.44 -8.36
N VAL A 229 -9.54 -4.47 -8.33
CA VAL A 229 -11.00 -4.38 -8.19
C VAL A 229 -11.47 -5.33 -7.09
N TYR A 230 -12.44 -4.88 -6.30
CA TYR A 230 -13.02 -5.62 -5.19
C TYR A 230 -14.40 -6.16 -5.61
N SER A 231 -14.72 -7.42 -5.32
CA SER A 231 -16.05 -7.95 -5.68
C SER A 231 -17.20 -7.24 -4.96
N GLY A 232 -16.95 -6.72 -3.76
CA GLY A 232 -17.92 -5.96 -2.96
C GLY A 232 -18.19 -4.53 -3.44
N SER A 233 -17.67 -4.09 -4.60
CA SER A 233 -17.92 -2.75 -5.15
C SER A 233 -19.05 -2.70 -6.19
N VAL A 234 -19.94 -3.72 -6.20
CA VAL A 234 -21.09 -3.81 -7.11
C VAL A 234 -22.35 -4.19 -6.33
N ASN A 235 -23.50 -3.59 -6.65
CA ASN A 235 -24.79 -3.98 -6.09
C ASN A 235 -25.52 -5.05 -6.93
N ASP A 236 -26.67 -5.52 -6.47
CA ASP A 236 -27.48 -6.54 -7.17
C ASP A 236 -27.93 -6.12 -8.58
N LYS A 237 -27.93 -4.81 -8.87
CA LYS A 237 -28.27 -4.23 -10.18
C LYS A 237 -27.05 -4.06 -11.10
N LYS A 238 -25.89 -4.59 -10.72
CA LYS A 238 -24.60 -4.39 -11.41
C LYS A 238 -24.13 -2.95 -11.48
N GLU A 239 -24.60 -2.10 -10.57
CA GLU A 239 -24.15 -0.71 -10.47
C GLU A 239 -22.96 -0.65 -9.51
N ARG A 240 -21.97 0.17 -9.86
CA ARG A 240 -20.80 0.36 -9.02
C ARG A 240 -21.17 1.11 -7.74
N ILE A 241 -20.74 0.57 -6.61
CA ILE A 241 -20.83 1.18 -5.28
C ILE A 241 -19.42 1.42 -4.71
N PRO A 242 -19.28 2.18 -3.61
CA PRO A 242 -17.98 2.34 -2.96
C PRO A 242 -17.31 1.01 -2.63
N ALA A 243 -16.00 0.94 -2.84
CA ALA A 243 -15.25 -0.28 -2.55
C ALA A 243 -15.21 -0.53 -1.03
N PRO A 244 -15.12 -1.80 -0.58
CA PRO A 244 -15.05 -2.14 0.84
C PRO A 244 -13.85 -1.49 1.52
N GLU A 245 -14.05 -0.98 2.73
CA GLU A 245 -12.97 -0.39 3.53
C GLU A 245 -12.29 -1.45 4.42
N LEU A 246 -11.21 -1.05 5.10
CA LEU A 246 -10.42 -1.92 5.98
C LEU A 246 -11.26 -2.72 6.99
N ILE A 247 -12.26 -2.08 7.60
CA ILE A 247 -13.14 -2.73 8.59
C ILE A 247 -14.04 -3.76 7.90
N ASP A 248 -14.62 -3.42 6.75
CA ASP A 248 -15.47 -4.34 5.97
C ASP A 248 -14.67 -5.58 5.55
N PHE A 249 -13.40 -5.37 5.21
CA PHE A 249 -12.49 -6.43 4.83
C PHE A 249 -12.21 -7.40 5.99
N LEU A 250 -11.85 -6.88 7.16
CA LEU A 250 -11.59 -7.70 8.35
C LEU A 250 -12.86 -8.38 8.90
N LEU A 251 -14.03 -7.80 8.65
CA LEU A 251 -15.33 -8.44 8.92
C LEU A 251 -15.69 -9.51 7.88
N GLY A 252 -14.93 -9.64 6.79
CA GLY A 252 -15.17 -10.60 5.72
C GLY A 252 -16.37 -10.25 4.85
N LYS A 253 -16.67 -8.95 4.69
CA LYS A 253 -17.75 -8.48 3.81
C LYS A 253 -17.33 -8.43 2.34
N ASN A 254 -16.03 -8.49 2.05
CA ASN A 254 -15.52 -8.70 0.70
C ASN A 254 -15.14 -10.17 0.51
N SER A 255 -15.55 -10.77 -0.60
CA SER A 255 -15.28 -12.18 -0.89
C SER A 255 -14.06 -12.36 -1.79
N GLU A 256 -13.88 -11.48 -2.77
CA GLU A 256 -12.95 -11.67 -3.89
C GLU A 256 -12.25 -10.35 -4.26
N MET A 257 -10.99 -10.46 -4.63
CA MET A 257 -10.16 -9.35 -5.09
C MET A 257 -9.47 -9.79 -6.36
N TYR A 258 -9.53 -8.92 -7.35
CA TYR A 258 -8.97 -9.14 -8.66
C TYR A 258 -7.86 -8.12 -8.86
N ILE A 259 -6.63 -8.61 -8.97
CA ILE A 259 -5.43 -7.80 -9.12
C ILE A 259 -4.85 -8.11 -10.50
N HIS A 260 -4.96 -7.16 -11.42
CA HIS A 260 -4.29 -7.21 -12.70
C HIS A 260 -2.96 -6.48 -12.62
N VAL A 261 -1.87 -7.14 -13.00
CA VAL A 261 -0.52 -6.56 -12.97
C VAL A 261 0.04 -6.54 -14.38
N ARG A 262 0.63 -5.40 -14.76
CA ARG A 262 1.41 -5.28 -15.99
C ARG A 262 2.81 -4.81 -15.65
N ARG A 263 3.82 -5.53 -16.16
CA ARG A 263 5.22 -5.17 -16.02
C ARG A 263 5.63 -4.32 -17.21
N ILE A 264 6.06 -3.09 -16.95
CA ILE A 264 6.57 -2.18 -17.98
C ILE A 264 8.07 -1.99 -17.75
N PRO A 265 8.95 -2.50 -18.63
CA PRO A 265 10.38 -2.26 -18.53
C PRO A 265 10.71 -0.77 -18.45
N ILE A 266 11.74 -0.39 -17.69
CA ILE A 266 12.05 1.03 -17.44
C ILE A 266 12.46 1.76 -18.73
N GLU A 267 13.06 1.04 -19.67
CA GLU A 267 13.45 1.49 -21.00
C GLU A 267 12.26 1.92 -21.87
N ASP A 268 11.07 1.38 -21.63
CA ASP A 268 9.85 1.70 -22.39
C ASP A 268 9.10 2.92 -21.84
N VAL A 269 9.55 3.48 -20.70
CA VAL A 269 8.90 4.61 -20.03
C VAL A 269 9.47 5.93 -20.55
N PRO A 270 8.65 6.93 -20.94
CA PRO A 270 9.16 8.22 -21.42
C PRO A 270 10.01 8.97 -20.39
N GLU A 271 11.05 9.65 -20.86
CA GLU A 271 11.92 10.52 -20.04
C GLU A 271 11.48 11.99 -20.01
N ASP A 272 10.84 12.45 -21.09
CA ASP A 272 10.30 13.81 -21.17
C ASP A 272 9.01 13.94 -20.33
N GLU A 273 8.87 15.06 -19.61
CA GLU A 273 7.75 15.28 -18.69
C GLU A 273 6.40 15.36 -19.43
N ALA A 274 6.36 16.00 -20.60
CA ALA A 274 5.13 16.14 -21.37
C ALA A 274 4.69 14.80 -21.98
N GLN A 275 5.64 14.02 -22.49
CA GLN A 275 5.38 12.66 -22.97
C GLN A 275 4.95 11.74 -21.83
N PHE A 276 5.61 11.82 -20.67
CA PHE A 276 5.23 11.05 -19.48
C PHE A 276 3.83 11.39 -18.99
N LYS A 277 3.42 12.67 -19.02
CA LYS A 277 2.05 13.09 -18.68
C LYS A 277 1.02 12.39 -19.57
N SER A 278 1.22 12.44 -20.89
CA SER A 278 0.31 11.80 -21.86
C SER A 278 0.30 10.27 -21.72
N TRP A 279 1.47 9.67 -21.48
CA TRP A 279 1.62 8.24 -21.23
C TRP A 279 0.94 7.79 -19.94
N MET A 280 1.06 8.54 -18.84
CA MET A 280 0.37 8.26 -17.58
C MET A 280 -1.16 8.28 -17.78
N HIS A 281 -1.66 9.23 -18.58
CA HIS A 281 -3.09 9.27 -18.90
C HIS A 281 -3.54 8.06 -19.74
N SER A 282 -2.73 7.62 -20.71
CA SER A 282 -3.06 6.43 -21.50
C SER A 282 -3.04 5.15 -20.64
N LEU A 283 -2.13 5.03 -19.67
CA LEU A 283 -2.18 3.95 -18.68
C LEU A 283 -3.54 3.91 -17.96
N PHE A 284 -3.99 5.05 -17.44
CA PHE A 284 -5.26 5.13 -16.72
C PHE A 284 -6.48 4.94 -17.61
N THR A 285 -6.40 5.29 -18.89
CA THR A 285 -7.44 4.97 -19.87
C THR A 285 -7.58 3.44 -20.02
N VAL A 286 -6.46 2.72 -20.14
CA VAL A 286 -6.47 1.25 -20.19
C VAL A 286 -7.01 0.64 -18.90
N LYS A 287 -6.64 1.20 -17.73
CA LYS A 287 -7.22 0.77 -16.43
C LYS A 287 -8.73 0.97 -16.39
N ASP A 288 -9.20 2.12 -16.87
CA ASP A 288 -10.61 2.48 -16.88
C ASP A 288 -11.46 1.52 -17.71
N GLU A 289 -10.96 1.15 -18.88
CA GLU A 289 -11.58 0.14 -19.73
C GLU A 289 -11.57 -1.24 -19.06
N LEU A 290 -10.45 -1.64 -18.46
CA LEU A 290 -10.31 -2.91 -17.77
C LEU A 290 -11.32 -3.04 -16.61
N VAL A 291 -11.47 -1.98 -15.81
CA VAL A 291 -12.43 -1.92 -14.71
C VAL A 291 -13.87 -1.87 -15.25
N SER A 292 -14.13 -1.14 -16.35
CA SER A 292 -15.45 -1.12 -17.00
C SER A 292 -15.87 -2.52 -17.44
N ARG A 293 -14.97 -3.25 -18.11
CA ARG A 293 -15.23 -4.64 -18.55
C ARG A 293 -15.46 -5.55 -17.35
N PHE A 294 -14.67 -5.41 -16.28
CA PHE A 294 -14.87 -6.18 -15.06
C PHE A 294 -16.30 -6.00 -14.50
N TYR A 295 -16.80 -4.77 -14.42
CA TYR A 295 -18.15 -4.53 -13.89
C TYR A 295 -19.28 -4.97 -14.84
N GLN A 296 -19.03 -5.04 -16.15
CA GLN A 296 -20.00 -5.53 -17.13
C GLN A 296 -20.05 -7.06 -17.19
N ASP A 297 -18.88 -7.68 -17.32
CA ASP A 297 -18.72 -9.11 -17.61
C ASP A 297 -18.41 -9.97 -16.37
N GLY A 298 -17.96 -9.37 -15.27
CA GLY A 298 -17.61 -10.04 -14.01
C GLY A 298 -16.16 -10.53 -13.89
N TYR A 299 -15.30 -10.20 -14.86
CA TYR A 299 -13.90 -10.62 -14.88
C TYR A 299 -13.04 -9.70 -15.77
N PHE A 300 -11.71 -9.77 -15.60
CA PHE A 300 -10.78 -8.98 -16.42
C PHE A 300 -10.61 -9.52 -17.86
N GLN A 301 -10.87 -10.80 -18.11
CA GLN A 301 -10.85 -11.42 -19.46
C GLN A 301 -11.94 -12.49 -19.62
N LYS A 302 -12.67 -12.48 -20.75
CA LYS A 302 -13.69 -13.47 -21.14
C LYS A 302 -13.05 -14.87 -21.31
N ASP A 303 -13.47 -15.80 -20.45
CA ASP A 303 -13.67 -17.24 -20.72
C ASP A 303 -12.60 -18.34 -20.46
N VAL A 304 -11.35 -18.14 -19.99
CA VAL A 304 -10.45 -19.32 -19.76
C VAL A 304 -9.60 -19.34 -18.47
N GLU A 305 -9.12 -18.21 -17.92
CA GLU A 305 -8.01 -18.27 -16.94
C GLU A 305 -8.37 -18.24 -15.44
N LEU A 306 -9.54 -17.76 -15.04
CA LEU A 306 -9.79 -17.52 -13.59
C LEU A 306 -9.86 -18.81 -12.75
N LYS A 307 -10.37 -19.92 -13.31
CA LYS A 307 -10.38 -21.22 -12.62
C LYS A 307 -8.99 -21.85 -12.47
N THR A 308 -8.05 -21.50 -13.35
CA THR A 308 -6.66 -22.00 -13.34
C THR A 308 -5.75 -21.17 -12.44
N VAL A 309 -6.11 -19.89 -12.23
CA VAL A 309 -5.38 -18.90 -11.43
C VAL A 309 -5.67 -18.99 -9.94
N GLU A 310 -6.85 -19.50 -9.53
CA GLU A 310 -7.32 -19.51 -8.13
C GLU A 310 -6.30 -20.12 -7.13
N ASN A 311 -5.39 -20.99 -7.60
CA ASN A 311 -4.35 -21.62 -6.78
C ASN A 311 -2.89 -21.29 -7.14
N HIS A 312 -2.59 -20.69 -8.30
CA HIS A 312 -1.19 -20.55 -8.75
C HIS A 312 -0.35 -19.60 -7.88
N TYR A 313 -1.00 -18.64 -7.22
CA TYR A 313 -0.36 -17.66 -6.33
C TYR A 313 -1.00 -17.62 -4.95
N ALA A 314 -1.55 -18.74 -4.48
CA ALA A 314 -1.99 -18.87 -3.10
C ALA A 314 -0.80 -18.63 -2.17
N LEU A 315 -0.98 -17.76 -1.17
CA LEU A 315 0.08 -17.46 -0.23
C LEU A 315 0.22 -18.62 0.77
N PRO A 316 1.40 -19.26 0.92
CA PRO A 316 1.55 -20.33 1.89
C PRO A 316 1.59 -19.76 3.31
N TYR A 317 1.03 -20.50 4.28
CA TYR A 317 1.09 -20.13 5.70
C TYR A 317 2.53 -19.91 6.21
N THR A 318 3.52 -20.62 5.65
CA THR A 318 4.93 -20.43 5.99
C THR A 318 5.46 -19.02 5.69
N ALA A 319 4.80 -18.26 4.81
CA ALA A 319 5.18 -16.89 4.49
C ALA A 319 4.75 -15.86 5.55
N THR A 320 3.79 -16.20 6.41
CA THR A 320 3.12 -15.23 7.31
C THR A 320 3.05 -15.70 8.77
N VAL A 321 2.83 -17.00 9.01
CA VAL A 321 2.70 -17.60 10.35
C VAL A 321 3.91 -17.36 11.24
N PRO A 322 5.17 -17.51 10.78
CA PRO A 322 6.33 -17.24 11.64
C PRO A 322 6.33 -15.80 12.20
N SER A 323 6.03 -14.82 11.35
CA SER A 323 5.94 -13.42 11.77
C SER A 323 4.76 -13.17 12.70
N PHE A 324 3.60 -13.78 12.42
CA PHE A 324 2.44 -13.74 13.31
C PHE A 324 2.77 -14.30 14.71
N LEU A 325 3.36 -15.50 14.77
CA LEU A 325 3.74 -16.12 16.04
C LEU A 325 4.78 -15.29 16.78
N PHE A 326 5.76 -14.71 16.08
CA PHE A 326 6.76 -13.83 16.70
C PHE A 326 6.11 -12.67 17.45
N PHE A 327 5.19 -11.94 16.81
CA PHE A 327 4.53 -10.80 17.45
C PHE A 327 3.53 -11.21 18.52
N VAL A 328 2.83 -12.35 18.37
CA VAL A 328 1.97 -12.89 19.44
C VAL A 328 2.80 -13.28 20.67
N LEU A 329 3.94 -13.95 20.48
CA LEU A 329 4.83 -14.35 21.56
C LEU A 329 5.56 -13.16 22.18
N SER A 330 5.74 -12.05 21.45
CA SER A 330 6.34 -10.83 21.99
C SER A 330 5.48 -10.16 23.08
N PHE A 331 4.22 -10.56 23.26
CA PHE A 331 3.39 -10.13 24.38
C PHE A 331 3.67 -10.91 25.68
N LEU A 332 4.33 -12.07 25.64
CA LEU A 332 4.62 -12.87 26.84
C LEU A 332 5.38 -12.08 27.91
N PRO A 333 6.45 -11.31 27.60
CA PRO A 333 7.11 -10.48 28.60
C PRO A 333 6.18 -9.45 29.26
N LEU A 334 5.19 -8.91 28.53
CA LEU A 334 4.22 -7.95 29.09
C LEU A 334 3.24 -8.61 30.07
N VAL A 335 2.98 -9.90 29.88
CA VAL A 335 2.18 -10.71 30.82
C VAL A 335 3.00 -11.02 32.07
N LEU A 336 4.27 -11.41 31.91
CA LEU A 336 5.13 -11.88 32.99
C LEU A 336 5.71 -10.75 33.86
N PHE A 337 5.99 -9.58 33.28
CA PHE A 337 6.72 -8.49 33.95
C PHE A 337 5.88 -7.19 34.00
N PRO A 338 5.39 -6.79 35.19
CA PRO A 338 4.59 -5.57 35.36
C PRO A 338 5.30 -4.29 34.90
N GLU A 339 6.62 -4.21 35.05
CA GLU A 339 7.45 -3.07 34.67
C GLU A 339 7.45 -2.85 33.15
N LEU A 340 7.57 -3.94 32.38
CA LEU A 340 7.49 -3.89 30.92
C LEU A 340 6.09 -3.49 30.44
N ARG A 341 5.04 -3.93 31.15
CA ARG A 341 3.66 -3.52 30.87
C ARG A 341 3.47 -2.03 31.10
N LEU A 342 4.01 -1.48 32.18
CA LEU A 342 3.92 -0.05 32.47
C LEU A 342 4.64 0.77 31.39
N LEU A 343 5.87 0.35 31.00
CA LEU A 343 6.61 1.00 29.93
C LEU A 343 5.85 0.97 28.59
N TRP A 344 5.26 -0.17 28.25
CA TRP A 344 4.45 -0.34 27.03
C TRP A 344 3.23 0.60 27.03
N LEU A 345 2.50 0.69 28.15
CA LEU A 345 1.35 1.59 28.30
C LEU A 345 1.76 3.07 28.20
N GLN A 346 2.87 3.45 28.85
CA GLN A 346 3.41 4.81 28.78
C GLN A 346 3.81 5.17 27.35
N GLY A 347 4.45 4.26 26.61
CA GLY A 347 4.82 4.46 25.22
C GLY A 347 3.61 4.73 24.31
N ILE A 348 2.52 3.98 24.50
CA ILE A 348 1.26 4.24 23.78
C ILE A 348 0.68 5.60 24.14
N LEU A 349 0.61 5.92 25.43
CA LEU A 349 0.03 7.18 25.89
C LEU A 349 0.82 8.38 25.35
N LEU A 350 2.14 8.36 25.50
CA LEU A 350 3.04 9.41 25.03
C LEU A 350 2.95 9.58 23.52
N SER A 351 3.04 8.50 22.76
CA SER A 351 2.94 8.57 21.29
C SER A 351 1.59 9.07 20.81
N THR A 352 0.50 8.72 21.51
CA THR A 352 -0.85 9.21 21.22
C THR A 352 -0.97 10.70 21.50
N VAL A 353 -0.51 11.18 22.66
CA VAL A 353 -0.47 12.60 23.01
C VAL A 353 0.36 13.39 22.00
N CYS A 354 1.56 12.92 21.66
CA CYS A 354 2.40 13.55 20.63
C CYS A 354 1.69 13.60 19.26
N GLY A 355 1.02 12.53 18.84
CA GLY A 355 0.25 12.49 17.58
C GLY A 355 -0.86 13.56 17.55
N TYR A 356 -1.65 13.67 18.61
CA TYR A 356 -2.69 14.70 18.72
C TYR A 356 -2.12 16.12 18.77
N LEU A 357 -1.01 16.35 19.47
CA LEU A 357 -0.32 17.64 19.49
C LEU A 357 0.14 18.06 18.09
N VAL A 358 0.69 17.13 17.31
CA VAL A 358 1.09 17.37 15.92
C VAL A 358 -0.12 17.75 15.05
N LEU A 359 -1.28 17.09 15.24
CA LEU A 359 -2.50 17.44 14.52
C LEU A 359 -3.02 18.81 14.91
N ALA A 360 -3.06 19.12 16.22
CA ALA A 360 -3.55 20.40 16.72
C ALA A 360 -2.72 21.57 16.19
N ILE A 361 -1.39 21.45 16.18
CA ILE A 361 -0.49 22.46 15.59
C ILE A 361 -0.76 22.61 14.09
N LYS A 362 -0.90 21.50 13.37
CA LYS A 362 -1.16 21.51 11.91
C LYS A 362 -2.58 21.94 11.52
N SER A 363 -3.56 21.91 12.41
CA SER A 363 -4.91 22.42 12.11
C SER A 363 -5.03 23.94 12.31
N VAL A 364 -4.05 24.55 12.99
CA VAL A 364 -4.02 25.99 13.30
C VAL A 364 -3.08 26.77 12.35
N CYS A 365 -2.28 26.09 11.54
CA CYS A 365 -1.42 26.66 10.48
C CYS A 365 -1.84 26.14 9.10
#